data_AF-A0AAP0NEV4-F1
#
_entry.id   AF-A0AAP0NEV4-F1
#
_cell.length_a   1.000
_cell.length_b   1.000
_cell.length_c   1.000
_cell.angle_alpha   90.00
_cell.angle_beta   90.00
_cell.angle_gamma   90.00
#
_symmetry.space_group_name_H-M   'P 1'
#
loop_
_entity.id
_entity.type
_entity.pdbx_description
1 polymer ?
#
loop_
_entity_poly.entity_id
_entity_poly.type
_entity_poly.pdbx_seq_one_letter_code
_entity_poly.pdbx_strand_id
1 'polypeptide(L)'
;MDDNIYMEPCSVSCTIANAPDPSLMDNDSAKNYDNSMDGKSWHANYILDFSDLSLGDPICDLIPIYLDVFRGDPRLLKRFLESYKLPFVRRISQHEPVESGDKFGRLSYLAMCYCILHEDNVLGAIFSIWKELRMAKSWEEVEETVWGELNNYKGFY
;
A
#
# COMPACT_ATOMS: atom_id res chain seq x y z
N MET A 1 -1.99 14.45 0.86
CA MET A 1 -0.80 15.32 0.92
C MET A 1 0.32 14.38 0.53
N ASP A 2 0.81 14.44 -0.71
CA ASP A 2 1.58 13.33 -1.31
C ASP A 2 3.08 13.64 -1.40
N ASP A 3 3.47 14.78 -0.85
CA ASP A 3 4.78 15.39 -1.07
C ASP A 3 5.88 14.71 -0.22
N ASN A 4 5.52 13.75 0.63
CA ASN A 4 6.43 13.04 1.53
C ASN A 4 7.16 11.87 0.86
N ILE A 5 6.78 11.50 -0.36
CA ILE A 5 7.47 10.48 -1.16
C ILE A 5 8.01 11.14 -2.42
N TYR A 6 9.33 11.29 -2.49
CA TYR A 6 9.99 11.77 -3.69
C TYR A 6 10.19 10.62 -4.68
N MET A 7 9.63 10.77 -5.88
CA MET A 7 9.72 9.80 -6.96
C MET A 7 10.58 10.32 -8.11
N GLU A 8 11.43 9.46 -8.64
CA GLU A 8 12.24 9.74 -9.82
C GLU A 8 11.84 8.83 -10.99
N PRO A 9 11.90 9.33 -12.24
CA PRO A 9 11.73 8.47 -13.40
C PRO A 9 12.93 7.51 -13.47
N CYS A 10 12.65 6.23 -13.59
CA CYS A 10 13.65 5.24 -13.97
C CYS A 10 14.20 5.63 -15.34
N SER A 11 15.44 6.11 -15.39
CA SER A 11 16.20 6.13 -16.63
C SER A 11 16.36 4.68 -17.09
N VAL A 12 16.09 4.40 -18.37
CA VAL A 12 16.35 3.11 -19.01
C VAL A 12 17.86 2.86 -19.00
N SER A 13 18.40 2.46 -17.85
CA SER A 13 19.79 2.09 -17.60
C SER A 13 19.86 1.18 -16.37
N CYS A 14 18.83 0.35 -16.18
CA CYS A 14 18.97 -0.85 -15.36
C CYS A 14 19.55 -1.95 -16.25
N THR A 15 20.82 -1.79 -16.67
CA THR A 15 21.58 -2.93 -17.17
C THR A 15 21.83 -3.81 -15.95
N ILE A 16 20.95 -4.79 -15.73
CA ILE A 16 21.32 -5.95 -14.93
C ILE A 16 22.54 -6.53 -15.64
N ALA A 17 23.70 -6.35 -15.03
CA ALA A 17 24.98 -6.81 -15.54
C ALA A 17 25.01 -8.34 -15.51
N ASN A 18 24.35 -8.98 -16.47
CA ASN A 18 24.70 -10.31 -16.91
C ASN A 18 25.63 -10.12 -18.09
N ALA A 19 26.93 -10.16 -17.82
CA ALA A 19 27.93 -10.28 -18.88
C ALA A 19 27.68 -11.57 -19.66
N PRO A 20 27.73 -11.50 -21.00
CA PRO A 20 28.66 -12.39 -21.69
C PRO A 20 29.53 -11.66 -22.73
N ASP A 21 30.65 -12.31 -23.01
CA ASP A 21 31.78 -12.00 -23.88
C ASP A 21 31.50 -11.21 -25.18
N PRO A 22 32.46 -10.39 -25.67
CA PRO A 22 32.29 -9.58 -26.86
C PRO A 22 32.79 -10.32 -28.11
N SER A 23 31.89 -10.67 -29.03
CA SER A 23 32.30 -10.79 -30.44
C SER A 23 31.13 -10.71 -31.42
N LEU A 24 31.31 -9.80 -32.39
CA LEU A 24 30.84 -9.85 -33.80
C LEU A 24 29.48 -9.23 -34.17
N MET A 25 29.56 -7.93 -34.48
CA MET A 25 29.23 -7.23 -35.73
C MET A 25 27.99 -7.59 -36.59
N ASP A 26 27.26 -6.50 -36.89
CA ASP A 26 26.63 -6.10 -38.18
C ASP A 26 25.54 -6.99 -38.81
N ASN A 27 24.28 -6.52 -38.80
CA ASN A 27 23.72 -5.70 -39.89
C ASN A 27 22.18 -5.67 -39.87
N ASP A 28 21.69 -4.51 -40.31
CA ASP A 28 20.47 -4.29 -41.09
C ASP A 28 19.07 -4.20 -40.43
N SER A 29 18.50 -3.01 -40.69
CA SER A 29 17.10 -2.68 -40.93
C SER A 29 15.97 -3.48 -40.27
N ALA A 30 15.45 -2.91 -39.18
CA ALA A 30 14.01 -2.75 -39.01
C ALA A 30 13.73 -1.54 -38.11
N LYS A 31 13.43 -0.38 -38.71
CA LYS A 31 12.71 0.69 -38.02
C LYS A 31 11.27 0.22 -37.80
N ASN A 32 11.07 -0.64 -36.81
CA ASN A 32 9.77 -0.73 -36.18
C ASN A 32 9.59 0.55 -35.38
N TYR A 33 8.74 1.44 -35.89
CA TYR A 33 8.05 2.40 -35.03
C TYR A 33 7.11 1.59 -34.13
N ASP A 34 7.70 0.94 -33.13
CA ASP A 34 6.92 0.47 -32.01
C ASP A 34 6.52 1.73 -31.25
N ASN A 35 5.24 2.06 -31.36
CA ASN A 35 4.60 3.08 -30.55
C ASN A 35 4.42 2.51 -29.12
N SER A 36 5.46 1.86 -28.61
CA SER A 36 5.65 1.54 -27.22
C SER A 36 5.78 2.89 -26.55
N MET A 37 4.66 3.35 -26.01
CA MET A 37 4.62 4.34 -24.96
C MET A 37 5.53 3.77 -23.87
N ASP A 38 6.82 4.08 -23.96
CA ASP A 38 7.88 3.72 -23.05
C ASP A 38 7.48 4.37 -21.73
N GLY A 39 6.66 3.62 -20.99
CA GLY A 39 6.02 4.09 -19.79
C GLY A 39 7.15 4.28 -18.81
N LYS A 40 7.60 5.54 -18.68
CA LYS A 40 8.60 5.95 -17.70
C LYS A 40 8.17 5.33 -16.38
N SER A 41 8.82 4.25 -15.98
CA SER A 41 8.56 3.66 -14.68
C SER A 41 9.09 4.63 -13.65
N TRP A 42 8.35 4.84 -12.58
CA TRP A 42 8.75 5.73 -11.50
C TRP A 42 9.17 4.88 -10.31
N HIS A 43 10.21 5.29 -9.60
CA HIS A 43 10.66 4.64 -8.37
C HIS A 43 10.73 5.67 -7.25
N ALA A 44 10.30 5.27 -6.06
CA ALA A 44 10.44 6.08 -4.86
C ALA A 44 11.92 6.06 -4.43
N ASN A 45 12.52 7.23 -4.28
CA ASN A 45 13.94 7.38 -3.93
C ASN A 45 14.12 7.88 -2.48
N TYR A 46 13.26 8.81 -2.03
CA TYR A 46 13.35 9.36 -0.67
C TYR A 46 11.98 9.43 -0.01
N ILE A 47 11.97 9.09 1.28
CA ILE A 47 10.87 9.39 2.21
C ILE A 47 11.31 10.61 3.01
N LEU A 48 10.45 11.62 3.04
CA LEU A 48 10.70 12.90 3.69
C LEU A 48 9.69 13.09 4.83
N ASP A 49 9.97 14.11 5.64
CA ASP A 49 9.14 14.55 6.75
C ASP A 49 8.90 13.50 7.86
N PHE A 50 9.77 13.55 8.87
CA PHE A 50 9.78 12.61 9.99
C PHE A 50 9.40 13.27 11.32
N SER A 51 8.80 14.47 11.30
CA SER A 51 8.46 15.21 12.53
C SER A 51 7.46 14.47 13.41
N ASP A 52 6.56 13.71 12.77
CA ASP A 52 5.43 13.04 13.43
C ASP A 52 5.70 11.55 13.68
N LEU A 53 6.97 11.13 13.58
CA LEU A 53 7.38 9.77 13.92
C LEU A 53 7.06 9.45 15.38
N SER A 54 6.45 8.30 15.60
CA SER A 54 6.18 7.76 16.92
C SER A 54 6.47 6.26 17.00
N LEU A 55 6.70 5.76 18.21
CA LEU A 55 6.72 4.31 18.46
C LEU A 55 5.28 3.84 18.60
N GLY A 56 4.86 2.90 17.76
CA GLY A 56 3.46 2.49 17.72
C GLY A 56 3.21 1.19 16.98
N ASP A 57 1.93 0.96 16.69
CA ASP A 57 1.47 -0.15 15.87
C ASP A 57 1.77 0.16 14.39
N PRO A 58 2.45 -0.72 13.64
CA PRO A 58 2.73 -0.50 12.23
C PRO A 58 1.48 -0.30 11.36
N ILE A 59 0.29 -0.68 11.82
CA ILE A 59 -0.97 -0.37 11.13
C ILE A 59 -1.17 1.15 10.96
N CYS A 60 -0.70 1.95 11.92
CA CYS A 60 -0.81 3.41 11.82
C CYS A 60 -0.06 3.97 10.60
N ASP A 61 1.12 3.42 10.29
CA ASP A 61 1.91 3.83 9.11
C ASP A 61 1.22 3.46 7.79
N LEU A 62 0.40 2.41 7.79
CA LEU A 62 -0.33 1.96 6.61
C LEU A 62 -1.46 2.94 6.22
N ILE A 63 -2.08 3.61 7.20
CA ILE A 63 -3.23 4.49 6.97
C ILE A 63 -2.92 5.60 5.96
N PRO A 64 -1.90 6.46 6.17
CA PRO A 64 -1.58 7.52 5.23
C PRO A 64 -1.06 6.97 3.89
N ILE A 65 -0.34 5.83 3.89
CA ILE A 65 0.09 5.20 2.63
C ILE A 65 -1.12 4.81 1.78
N TYR A 66 -2.14 4.19 2.36
CA TYR A 66 -3.29 3.75 1.59
C TYR A 66 -4.18 4.92 1.13
N LEU A 67 -4.44 5.88 2.02
CA LEU A 67 -5.39 6.95 1.74
C LEU A 67 -4.77 8.09 0.91
N ASP A 68 -3.55 8.52 1.24
CA ASP A 68 -2.90 9.63 0.54
C ASP A 68 -2.11 9.17 -0.68
N VAL A 69 -1.28 8.13 -0.56
CA VAL A 69 -0.39 7.70 -1.66
C VAL A 69 -1.15 6.83 -2.65
N PHE A 70 -1.84 5.80 -2.18
CA PHE A 70 -2.57 4.87 -3.06
C PHE A 70 -3.96 5.38 -3.44
N ARG A 71 -4.42 6.49 -2.86
CA ARG A 71 -5.74 7.08 -3.12
C ARG A 71 -6.90 6.09 -2.93
N GLY A 72 -6.72 5.14 -2.01
CA GLY A 72 -7.69 4.08 -1.77
C GLY A 72 -7.77 2.99 -2.84
N ASP A 73 -6.77 2.82 -3.72
CA ASP A 73 -6.77 1.70 -4.69
C ASP A 73 -6.45 0.37 -3.98
N PRO A 74 -7.43 -0.55 -3.84
CA PRO A 74 -7.25 -1.81 -3.12
C PRO A 74 -6.22 -2.73 -3.80
N ARG A 75 -5.96 -2.57 -5.10
CA ARG A 75 -4.96 -3.37 -5.82
C ARG A 75 -3.55 -2.98 -5.42
N LEU A 76 -3.30 -1.69 -5.19
CA LEU A 76 -2.01 -1.20 -4.71
C LEU A 76 -1.79 -1.62 -3.26
N LEU A 77 -2.82 -1.50 -2.42
CA LEU A 77 -2.77 -2.00 -1.04
C LEU A 77 -2.42 -3.49 -0.99
N LYS A 78 -3.12 -4.32 -1.78
CA LYS A 78 -2.82 -5.75 -1.86
C LYS A 78 -1.37 -6.03 -2.26
N ARG A 79 -0.88 -5.37 -3.31
CA ARG A 79 0.52 -5.52 -3.78
C ARG A 79 1.54 -5.08 -2.74
N PHE A 80 1.25 -4.00 -2.01
CA PHE A 80 2.07 -3.51 -0.92
C PHE A 80 2.15 -4.55 0.21
N LEU A 81 1.01 -5.08 0.65
CA LEU A 81 0.96 -6.12 1.70
C LEU A 81 1.72 -7.39 1.31
N GLU A 82 1.55 -7.86 0.07
CA GLU A 82 2.26 -9.02 -0.49
C GLU A 82 3.79 -8.82 -0.50
N SER A 83 4.24 -7.60 -0.79
CA SER A 83 5.65 -7.28 -1.03
C SER A 83 6.39 -6.88 0.25
N TYR A 84 5.77 -6.06 1.10
CA TYR A 84 6.40 -5.48 2.29
C TYR A 84 6.48 -6.48 3.45
N LYS A 85 5.58 -7.47 3.48
CA LYS A 85 5.60 -8.54 4.49
C LYS A 85 5.49 -8.06 5.95
N LEU A 86 4.62 -7.08 6.19
CA LEU A 86 4.43 -6.46 7.51
C LEU A 86 4.01 -7.48 8.59
N PRO A 87 4.63 -7.47 9.77
CA PRO A 87 4.26 -8.34 10.88
C PRO A 87 3.06 -7.79 11.65
N PHE A 88 1.95 -7.50 10.97
CA PHE A 88 0.71 -7.00 11.61
C PHE A 88 0.06 -8.02 12.55
N VAL A 89 0.49 -9.28 12.47
CA VAL A 89 0.02 -10.35 13.34
C VAL A 89 0.65 -10.17 14.72
N ARG A 90 0.18 -9.19 15.48
CA ARG A 90 0.21 -9.27 16.93
C ARG A 90 -0.63 -10.48 17.29
N ARG A 91 -0.01 -11.53 17.85
CA ARG A 91 -0.74 -12.63 18.51
C ARG A 91 -1.57 -12.00 19.64
N ILE A 92 -2.81 -11.63 19.34
CA ILE A 92 -3.86 -11.66 20.35
C ILE A 92 -3.80 -13.11 20.85
N SER A 93 -3.51 -13.25 22.14
CA SER A 93 -3.07 -14.50 22.78
C SER A 93 -3.72 -15.76 22.19
N GLN A 94 -2.90 -16.76 21.87
CA GLN A 94 -3.32 -18.11 21.44
C GLN A 94 -4.08 -18.90 22.54
N HIS A 95 -4.77 -18.22 23.47
CA HIS A 95 -5.39 -18.83 24.64
C HIS A 95 -6.90 -18.72 24.69
N GLU A 96 -7.57 -18.02 23.77
CA GLU A 96 -9.02 -18.15 23.64
C GLU A 96 -9.37 -18.56 22.21
N PRO A 97 -10.16 -19.65 22.04
CA PRO A 97 -10.71 -19.97 20.74
C PRO A 97 -11.60 -18.80 20.35
N VAL A 98 -11.11 -18.00 19.40
CA VAL A 98 -11.88 -16.94 18.77
C VAL A 98 -13.14 -17.59 18.20
N GLU A 99 -14.27 -17.39 18.88
CA GLU A 99 -15.58 -17.70 18.29
C GLU A 99 -15.65 -16.98 16.95
N SER A 100 -16.11 -17.67 15.92
CA SER A 100 -16.25 -17.14 14.57
C SER A 100 -17.26 -15.98 14.59
N GLY A 101 -16.79 -14.78 14.89
CA GLY A 101 -17.64 -13.64 15.21
C GLY A 101 -16.93 -12.52 15.98
N ASP A 102 -15.76 -12.77 16.57
CA ASP A 102 -15.04 -11.72 17.30
C ASP A 102 -14.37 -10.71 16.35
N LYS A 103 -15.03 -9.57 16.14
CA LYS A 103 -14.52 -8.48 15.30
C LYS A 103 -13.24 -7.84 15.83
N PHE A 104 -12.98 -7.95 17.13
CA PHE A 104 -11.83 -7.30 17.77
C PHE A 104 -10.47 -7.89 17.34
N GLY A 105 -10.47 -9.10 16.77
CA GLY A 105 -9.28 -9.72 16.20
C GLY A 105 -8.98 -9.38 14.74
N ARG A 106 -9.87 -8.65 14.04
CA ARG A 106 -9.72 -8.34 12.62
C ARG A 106 -8.79 -7.14 12.41
N LEU A 107 -7.84 -7.28 11.49
CA LEU A 107 -6.92 -6.19 11.13
C LEU A 107 -7.66 -4.98 10.54
N SER A 108 -8.69 -5.23 9.74
CA SER A 108 -9.56 -4.17 9.18
C SER A 108 -10.28 -3.38 10.28
N TYR A 109 -10.82 -4.07 11.29
CA TYR A 109 -11.45 -3.45 12.44
C TYR A 109 -10.47 -2.57 13.22
N LEU A 110 -9.27 -3.10 13.52
CA LEU A 110 -8.21 -2.34 14.18
C LEU A 110 -7.78 -1.11 13.37
N ALA A 111 -7.58 -1.25 12.05
CA ALA A 111 -7.27 -0.13 11.17
C ALA A 111 -8.37 0.95 11.21
N MET A 112 -9.64 0.55 11.19
CA MET A 112 -10.76 1.49 11.32
C MET A 112 -10.79 2.17 12.69
N CYS A 113 -10.51 1.46 13.79
CA CYS A 113 -10.39 2.06 15.11
C CYS A 113 -9.29 3.12 15.15
N TYR A 114 -8.11 2.83 14.59
CA TYR A 114 -7.04 3.83 14.49
C TYR A 114 -7.45 5.02 13.64
N CYS A 115 -8.19 4.83 12.53
CA CYS A 115 -8.72 5.94 11.73
C CYS A 115 -9.67 6.86 12.53
N ILE A 116 -10.49 6.31 13.42
CA ILE A 116 -11.43 7.08 14.26
C ILE A 116 -10.69 7.84 15.37
N LEU A 117 -9.62 7.25 15.91
CA LEU A 117 -8.82 7.82 17.00
C LEU A 117 -7.68 8.72 16.51
N HIS A 118 -7.45 8.80 15.20
CA HIS A 118 -6.36 9.56 14.62
C HIS A 118 -6.49 11.06 14.93
N GLU A 119 -5.37 11.74 15.17
CA GLU A 119 -5.36 13.18 15.46
C GLU A 119 -5.74 14.01 14.20
N ASP A 120 -5.31 13.55 13.02
CA ASP A 120 -5.73 14.09 11.73
C ASP A 120 -7.13 13.67 11.27
N ASN A 121 -7.68 14.40 10.30
CA ASN A 121 -8.99 14.15 9.72
C ASN A 121 -9.02 12.98 8.71
N VAL A 122 -8.64 11.79 9.17
CA VAL A 122 -8.62 10.56 8.38
C VAL A 122 -10.01 10.18 7.87
N LEU A 123 -11.05 10.36 8.69
CA LEU A 123 -12.44 10.11 8.29
C LEU A 123 -12.87 11.03 7.13
N GLY A 124 -12.43 12.29 7.15
CA GLY A 124 -12.64 13.22 6.06
C GLY A 124 -11.99 12.76 4.75
N ALA A 125 -10.79 12.19 4.82
CA ALA A 125 -10.11 11.60 3.67
C ALA A 125 -10.89 10.39 3.14
N ILE A 126 -11.29 9.46 4.01
CA ILE A 126 -12.11 8.29 3.65
C ILE A 126 -13.39 8.72 2.92
N PHE A 127 -14.19 9.62 3.51
CA PHE A 127 -15.45 10.07 2.90
C PHE A 127 -15.26 10.99 1.68
N SER A 128 -14.04 11.42 1.40
CA SER A 128 -13.70 12.15 0.17
C SER A 128 -13.39 11.20 -0.98
N ILE A 129 -12.74 10.08 -0.70
CA ILE A 129 -12.44 9.00 -1.66
C ILE A 129 -13.72 8.20 -1.96
N TRP A 130 -14.37 7.66 -0.92
CA TRP A 130 -15.60 6.87 -1.04
C TRP A 130 -16.80 7.70 -0.61
N LYS A 131 -17.38 8.44 -1.55
CA LYS A 131 -18.48 9.39 -1.27
C LYS A 131 -19.77 8.70 -0.84
N GLU A 132 -19.98 7.48 -1.32
CA GLU A 132 -21.10 6.61 -0.99
C GLU A 132 -21.13 6.23 0.50
N LEU A 133 -19.97 6.12 1.15
CA LEU A 133 -19.88 5.77 2.57
C LEU A 133 -20.40 6.86 3.50
N ARG A 134 -20.67 8.07 3.00
CA ARG A 134 -21.38 9.11 3.76
C ARG A 134 -22.81 8.69 4.13
N MET A 135 -23.37 7.73 3.42
CA MET A 135 -24.69 7.15 3.64
C MET A 135 -24.63 5.78 4.32
N ALA A 136 -23.43 5.32 4.73
CA ALA A 136 -23.26 4.05 5.41
C ALA A 136 -24.09 4.00 6.69
N LYS A 137 -24.63 2.82 7.00
CA LYS A 137 -25.53 2.62 8.15
C LYS A 137 -24.81 2.13 9.40
N SER A 138 -23.57 1.69 9.25
CA SER A 138 -22.73 1.21 10.33
C SER A 138 -21.25 1.46 10.07
N TRP A 139 -20.45 1.42 11.12
CA TRP A 139 -18.99 1.50 11.00
C TRP A 139 -18.39 0.23 10.40
N GLU A 140 -19.02 -0.92 10.63
CA GLU A 140 -18.63 -2.20 10.01
C GLU A 140 -18.73 -2.14 8.47
N GLU A 141 -19.71 -1.41 7.92
CA GLU A 141 -19.82 -1.19 6.47
C GLU A 141 -18.65 -0.35 5.92
N VAL A 142 -18.28 0.72 6.64
CA VAL A 142 -17.14 1.58 6.30
C VAL A 142 -15.84 0.80 6.40
N GLU A 143 -15.66 0.09 7.51
CA GLU A 143 -14.50 -0.75 7.80
C GLU A 143 -14.26 -1.79 6.70
N GLU A 144 -15.29 -2.59 6.36
CA GLU A 144 -15.16 -3.63 5.35
C GLU A 144 -14.86 -3.03 3.97
N THR A 145 -15.51 -1.92 3.62
CA THR A 145 -15.31 -1.27 2.32
C THR A 145 -13.90 -0.71 2.17
N VAL A 146 -13.37 -0.06 3.21
CA VAL A 146 -12.07 0.61 3.15
C VAL A 146 -10.94 -0.39 3.40
N TRP A 147 -11.05 -1.21 4.44
CA TRP A 147 -9.95 -2.00 5.00
C TRP A 147 -10.12 -3.50 4.84
N GLY A 148 -11.19 -3.99 4.20
CA GLY A 148 -11.50 -5.43 4.08
C GLY A 148 -10.37 -6.29 3.52
N GLU A 149 -9.52 -5.74 2.64
CA GLU A 149 -8.35 -6.45 2.10
C GLU A 149 -7.36 -6.89 3.19
N LEU A 150 -7.29 -6.18 4.32
CA LEU A 150 -6.44 -6.56 5.46
C LEU A 150 -6.88 -7.87 6.11
N ASN A 151 -8.15 -8.25 6.02
CA ASN A 151 -8.62 -9.53 6.55
C ASN A 151 -8.08 -10.72 5.77
N ASN A 152 -7.71 -10.51 4.51
CA ASN A 152 -7.14 -11.55 3.66
C ASN A 152 -5.63 -11.71 3.87
N TYR A 153 -5.01 -10.79 4.63
CA TYR A 153 -3.59 -10.78 4.86
C TYR A 153 -3.18 -11.82 5.91
N LYS A 154 -2.39 -12.81 5.50
CA LYS A 154 -1.97 -13.93 6.37
C LYS A 154 -0.67 -13.69 7.14
N GLY A 155 -0.04 -12.52 6.94
CA GLY A 155 1.29 -12.24 7.46
C GLY A 155 2.38 -13.13 6.85
N PHE A 156 3.61 -12.91 7.30
CA PHE A 156 4.74 -13.77 7.00
C PHE A 156 5.32 -14.27 8.33
N TYR A 157 5.55 -15.58 8.42
CA TYR A 157 6.10 -16.27 9.59
C TYR A 157 7.57 -16.64 9.35
#